data_AF-A0A812IPW3-F1
#
_entry.id   AF-A0A812IPW3-F1
#
_cell.length_a   1.000
_cell.length_b   1.000
_cell.length_c   1.000
_cell.angle_alpha   90.00
_cell.angle_beta   90.00
_cell.angle_gamma   90.00
#
_symmetry.space_group_name_H-M   'P 1'
#
loop_
_entity.id
_entity.type
_entity.pdbx_description
1 polymer ?
#
loop_
_entity_poly.entity_id
_entity_poly.type
_entity_poly.pdbx_seq_one_letter_code
_entity_poly.pdbx_strand_id
1 'polypeptide(L)'
;MLQKYSPLRNLAKGKKSLVEIHGILQKTRSEVEAKKSELRELVGDHYRSVLESSDHIRAMSECASMVAQKAEKADELIATMRELAASPPVEDGEGSPAADDSEFLLCERLAELLDLPERVRDLVADFSFVEAARVALVDAPFLQAEVQQLLDASPSPLPGFDIHGLIAQQAAFYRSLPRQVASGCVDAFDEAELTPSGSAEAFVAHLLLDDAAQHDAEPAFFAHWSFRLQALASNDSTLARQSAMQTSDDVEKATVFAAGAVIQMLLCLRLLYFGIGHRRVIVAGILLWLRSWTVKGPVSDVKCSQERVVAERLRQARLRMGRIYLHTITVALVFALVSIQTNIVLDRPRWMPAVTTWTLIGSTGLVALPCVLPGILNASTLDGFLVVLQGSMTVIASPLGSNLPQGVFVSLACLALVRIPAACFATHIALPIACCLAHSGMMMLRGMVELTSANDDGNSKAMAYGAIWGELFSCITMVGAAFLVQAGRGEQISPNPRASLKTTVRRGLQHGDAATELCAATSLLRLTCDAVLELDEAIASHVELDRSKYRDCC
;
A
#
# COMPACT_ATOMS: atom_id res chain seq x y z
N MET A 1 -32.38 37.32 19.32
CA MET A 1 -32.50 36.88 20.75
C MET A 1 -33.79 37.32 21.48
N LEU A 2 -34.46 38.43 21.13
CA LEU A 2 -35.67 38.91 21.83
C LEU A 2 -36.98 38.18 21.46
N GLN A 3 -36.99 37.30 20.45
CA GLN A 3 -38.20 36.62 19.97
C GLN A 3 -38.54 35.33 20.73
N LYS A 4 -37.61 34.83 21.55
CA LYS A 4 -37.81 33.60 22.37
C LYS A 4 -38.49 33.87 23.72
N TYR A 5 -38.79 35.14 24.01
CA TYR A 5 -39.63 35.58 25.14
C TYR A 5 -41.10 35.78 24.74
N SER A 6 -41.56 35.17 23.64
CA SER A 6 -42.98 35.17 23.24
C SER A 6 -43.96 34.63 24.29
N PRO A 7 -43.60 33.74 25.24
CA PRO A 7 -44.53 33.37 26.32
C PRO A 7 -44.86 34.53 27.26
N LEU A 8 -43.90 35.44 27.50
CA LEU A 8 -44.08 36.61 28.38
C LEU A 8 -44.96 37.69 27.73
N ARG A 9 -44.92 37.85 26.41
CA ARG A 9 -45.78 38.80 25.69
C ARG A 9 -47.25 38.36 25.68
N ASN A 10 -47.52 37.06 25.73
CA ASN A 10 -48.87 36.50 25.85
C ASN A 10 -49.39 36.47 27.30
N LEU A 11 -48.52 36.64 28.30
CA LEU A 11 -48.89 36.82 29.70
C LEU A 11 -49.45 38.22 29.99
N ALA A 12 -49.09 39.22 29.19
CA ALA A 12 -49.58 40.60 29.35
C ALA A 12 -51.00 40.84 28.78
N LYS A 13 -51.57 39.89 28.03
CA LYS A 13 -52.86 40.06 27.32
C LYS A 13 -54.01 39.18 27.81
N GLY A 14 -53.82 38.34 28.82
CA GLY A 14 -54.88 37.47 29.34
C GLY A 14 -54.84 37.39 30.85
N LYS A 15 -56.01 37.52 31.50
CA LYS A 15 -56.23 37.27 32.93
C LYS A 15 -55.91 35.80 33.28
N LYS A 16 -54.63 35.44 33.32
CA LYS A 16 -54.17 34.21 33.96
C LYS A 16 -54.13 34.43 35.46
N SER A 17 -54.55 33.44 36.24
CA SER A 17 -54.53 33.55 37.69
C SER A 17 -53.09 33.76 38.17
N LEU A 18 -52.91 34.55 39.22
CA LEU A 18 -51.61 34.91 39.79
C LEU A 18 -50.77 33.65 40.13
N VAL A 19 -51.46 32.54 40.42
CA VAL A 19 -50.89 31.21 40.69
C VAL A 19 -50.22 30.61 39.45
N GLU A 20 -50.82 30.71 38.26
CA GLU A 20 -50.20 30.20 37.02
C GLU A 20 -48.93 30.98 36.65
N ILE A 21 -48.93 32.29 36.88
CA ILE A 21 -47.76 33.15 36.64
C ILE A 21 -46.62 32.76 37.58
N HIS A 22 -46.92 32.52 38.85
CA HIS A 22 -45.94 32.06 39.82
C HIS A 22 -45.38 30.67 39.46
N GLY A 23 -46.24 29.75 39.01
CA GLY A 23 -45.82 28.44 38.53
C GLY A 23 -44.90 28.49 37.29
N ILE A 24 -45.22 29.35 36.32
CA ILE A 24 -44.38 29.56 35.13
C ILE A 24 -43.03 30.20 35.53
N LEU A 25 -43.03 31.18 36.42
CA LEU A 25 -41.79 31.80 36.92
C LEU A 25 -40.92 30.80 37.66
N GLN A 26 -41.49 29.98 38.55
CA GLN A 26 -40.76 28.96 39.28
C GLN A 26 -40.19 27.89 38.35
N LYS A 27 -40.97 27.45 37.35
CA LYS A 27 -40.51 26.51 36.31
C LYS A 27 -39.40 27.10 35.44
N THR A 28 -39.54 28.36 35.04
CA THR A 28 -38.50 29.01 34.22
C THR A 28 -37.22 29.19 35.03
N ARG A 29 -37.33 29.51 36.32
CA ARG A 29 -36.18 29.62 37.22
C ARG A 29 -35.48 28.28 37.42
N SER A 30 -36.23 27.18 37.60
CA SER A 30 -35.63 25.84 37.72
C SER A 30 -34.97 25.39 36.42
N GLU A 31 -35.57 25.66 35.26
CA GLU A 31 -34.97 25.37 33.95
C GLU A 31 -33.69 26.19 33.70
N VAL A 32 -33.65 27.45 34.14
CA VAL A 32 -32.46 28.30 34.03
C VAL A 32 -31.35 27.80 34.95
N GLU A 33 -31.64 27.44 36.20
CA GLU A 33 -30.63 26.90 37.11
C GLU A 33 -30.12 25.53 36.63
N ALA A 34 -30.98 24.66 36.10
CA ALA A 34 -30.58 23.38 35.52
C ALA A 34 -29.66 23.55 34.30
N LYS A 35 -29.97 24.50 33.40
CA LYS A 35 -29.08 24.80 32.26
C LYS A 35 -27.78 25.46 32.67
N LYS A 36 -27.79 26.26 33.73
CA LYS A 36 -26.59 26.88 34.29
C LYS A 36 -25.67 25.82 34.91
N SER A 37 -26.20 24.80 35.58
CA SER A 37 -25.39 23.69 36.07
C SER A 37 -24.83 22.84 34.93
N GLU A 38 -25.65 22.51 33.92
CA GLU A 38 -25.20 21.77 32.72
C GLU A 38 -24.08 22.52 31.99
N LEU A 39 -24.21 23.85 31.84
CA LEU A 39 -23.16 24.67 31.21
C LEU A 39 -21.86 24.69 32.02
N ARG A 40 -21.95 24.69 33.36
CA ARG A 40 -20.77 24.64 34.24
C ARG A 40 -20.03 23.30 34.11
N GLU A 41 -20.77 22.20 34.01
CA GLU A 41 -20.22 20.87 33.80
C GLU A 41 -19.54 20.78 32.42
N LEU A 42 -20.24 21.19 31.35
CA LEU A 42 -19.71 21.16 29.99
C LEU A 42 -18.45 22.01 29.81
N VAL A 43 -18.44 23.22 30.39
CA VAL A 43 -17.27 24.11 30.35
C VAL A 43 -16.13 23.52 31.19
N GLY A 44 -16.43 22.93 32.35
CA GLY A 44 -15.45 22.24 33.18
C GLY A 44 -14.78 21.07 32.46
N ASP A 45 -15.57 20.25 31.77
CA ASP A 45 -15.07 19.11 30.99
C ASP A 45 -14.24 19.55 29.79
N HIS A 46 -14.65 20.64 29.12
CA HIS A 46 -13.85 21.21 28.04
C HIS A 46 -12.49 21.72 28.54
N TYR A 47 -12.45 22.44 29.67
CA TYR A 47 -11.17 22.88 30.26
C TYR A 47 -10.28 21.70 30.69
N ARG A 48 -10.85 20.63 31.25
CA ARG A 48 -10.08 19.42 31.58
C ARG A 48 -9.49 18.75 30.35
N SER A 49 -10.28 18.61 29.28
CA SER A 49 -9.81 18.02 28.02
C SER A 49 -8.70 18.85 27.36
N VAL A 50 -8.78 20.18 27.44
CA VAL A 50 -7.73 21.08 26.94
C VAL A 50 -6.44 20.94 27.77
N LEU A 51 -6.55 20.82 29.10
CA LEU A 51 -5.40 20.58 29.97
C LEU A 51 -4.74 19.22 29.68
N GLU A 52 -5.54 18.15 29.58
CA GLU A 52 -5.05 16.80 29.25
C GLU A 52 -4.35 16.78 27.88
N SER A 53 -4.90 17.47 26.88
CA SER A 53 -4.27 17.61 25.56
C SER A 53 -2.92 18.35 25.64
N SER A 54 -2.82 19.37 26.49
CA SER A 54 -1.57 20.10 26.73
C SER A 54 -0.51 19.22 27.41
N ASP A 55 -0.92 18.38 28.37
CA ASP A 55 -0.02 17.44 29.04
C ASP A 55 0.51 16.37 28.07
N HIS A 56 -0.32 15.86 27.16
CA HIS A 56 0.12 14.95 26.10
C HIS A 56 1.12 15.60 25.14
N ILE A 57 0.90 16.84 24.74
CA ILE A 57 1.85 17.56 23.86
C ILE A 57 3.20 17.72 24.58
N ARG A 58 3.19 18.01 25.88
CA ARG A 58 4.40 18.12 26.68
C ARG A 58 5.15 16.78 26.77
N ALA A 59 4.44 15.68 27.05
CA ALA A 59 5.01 14.34 27.07
C ALA A 59 5.61 13.94 25.70
N MET A 60 4.94 14.30 24.60
CA MET A 60 5.47 14.07 23.24
C MET A 60 6.73 14.89 22.98
N SER A 61 6.78 16.14 23.43
CA SER A 61 7.97 17.00 23.30
C SER A 61 9.17 16.44 24.08
N GLU A 62 8.94 15.92 25.29
CA GLU A 62 9.99 15.29 26.11
C GLU A 62 10.46 13.96 25.50
N CYS A 63 9.56 13.16 24.93
CA CYS A 63 9.94 11.95 24.21
C CYS A 63 10.79 12.27 22.96
N ALA A 64 10.41 13.29 22.19
CA ALA A 64 11.16 13.72 21.02
C ALA A 64 12.59 14.19 21.37
N SER A 65 12.76 14.91 22.48
CA SER A 65 14.10 15.35 22.91
C SER A 65 14.96 14.17 23.38
N MET A 66 14.39 13.20 24.07
CA MET A 66 15.10 11.98 24.47
C MET A 66 15.55 11.14 23.27
N VAL A 67 14.72 11.03 22.23
CA VAL A 67 15.06 10.30 21.00
C VAL A 67 16.21 11.01 20.26
N ALA A 68 16.17 12.33 20.15
CA ALA A 68 17.25 13.11 19.54
C ALA A 68 18.59 12.90 20.27
N GLN A 69 18.59 12.95 21.61
CA GLN A 69 19.79 12.72 22.41
C GLN A 69 20.34 11.29 22.25
N LYS A 70 19.47 10.28 22.11
CA LYS A 70 19.90 8.90 21.89
C LYS A 70 20.49 8.67 20.49
N ALA A 71 19.95 9.36 19.48
CA ALA A 71 20.49 9.30 18.12
C ALA A 71 21.91 9.87 18.06
N GLU A 72 22.15 11.02 18.69
CA GLU A 72 23.48 11.65 18.76
C GLU A 72 24.53 10.73 19.41
N LYS A 73 24.16 10.02 20.50
CA LYS A 73 25.03 9.02 21.14
C LYS A 73 25.32 7.81 20.24
N ALA A 74 24.38 7.42 19.37
CA ALA A 74 24.60 6.31 18.45
C ALA A 74 25.60 6.69 17.36
N ASP A 75 25.53 7.93 16.86
CA ASP A 75 26.48 8.44 15.87
C ASP A 75 27.91 8.51 16.42
N GLU A 76 28.07 8.90 17.70
CA GLU A 76 29.37 8.90 18.40
C GLU A 76 29.97 7.48 18.53
N LEU A 77 29.13 6.48 18.79
CA LEU A 77 29.56 5.07 18.94
C LEU A 77 29.99 4.46 17.59
N ILE A 78 29.32 4.85 16.50
CA ILE A 78 29.70 4.43 15.15
C ILE A 78 31.06 5.04 14.75
N ALA A 79 31.33 6.28 15.17
CA ALA A 79 32.62 6.93 14.91
C ALA A 79 33.78 6.19 15.61
N THR A 80 33.62 5.81 16.87
CA THR A 80 34.68 5.10 17.63
C THR A 80 34.95 3.69 17.08
N MET A 81 33.92 2.96 16.64
CA MET A 81 34.13 1.62 16.03
C MET A 81 34.89 1.69 14.70
N ARG A 82 34.74 2.77 13.92
CA ARG A 82 35.50 2.96 12.68
C ARG A 82 36.97 3.27 12.92
N GLU A 83 37.28 3.97 14.00
CA GLU A 83 38.67 4.30 14.37
C GLU A 83 39.44 3.06 14.80
N LEU A 84 38.81 2.16 15.58
CA LEU A 84 39.38 0.88 16.00
C LEU A 84 39.67 -0.09 14.84
N ALA A 85 38.88 -0.03 13.76
CA ALA A 85 39.06 -0.89 12.60
C ALA A 85 40.25 -0.48 11.70
N ALA A 86 40.81 0.72 11.89
CA ALA A 86 41.83 1.29 11.01
C ALA A 86 43.29 0.95 11.41
N SER A 87 43.54 0.21 12.50
CA SER A 87 44.90 -0.16 12.95
C SER A 87 45.10 -1.67 13.17
N PRO A 88 45.81 -2.40 12.28
CA PRO A 88 46.22 -3.80 12.52
C PRO A 88 47.62 -3.94 13.17
N PRO A 89 47.94 -5.05 13.86
CA PRO A 89 49.23 -5.28 14.53
C PRO A 89 50.30 -5.89 13.57
N VAL A 90 51.58 -5.66 13.89
CA VAL A 90 52.78 -6.09 13.13
C VAL A 90 53.36 -7.37 13.77
N GLU A 91 53.76 -8.35 12.95
CA GLU A 91 54.47 -9.58 13.38
C GLU A 91 55.99 -9.51 13.07
N ASP A 92 56.82 -10.03 13.99
CA ASP A 92 58.30 -10.04 13.98
C ASP A 92 58.88 -11.48 13.90
N GLY A 93 59.93 -11.67 13.07
CA GLY A 93 61.09 -12.62 13.19
C GLY A 93 60.86 -14.14 13.02
N GLU A 94 61.79 -15.04 12.64
CA GLU A 94 63.21 -15.08 12.21
C GLU A 94 63.54 -16.57 11.83
N GLY A 95 64.42 -16.87 10.84
CA GLY A 95 65.01 -18.21 10.62
C GLY A 95 65.54 -18.50 9.19
N SER A 96 66.77 -19.01 9.04
CA SER A 96 67.62 -19.04 7.81
C SER A 96 67.50 -20.32 6.92
N PRO A 97 67.78 -20.27 5.59
CA PRO A 97 67.27 -21.22 4.57
C PRO A 97 68.36 -21.86 3.66
N ALA A 98 68.68 -23.15 3.82
CA ALA A 98 69.50 -23.82 2.79
C ALA A 98 69.50 -25.37 2.81
N ALA A 99 69.32 -26.01 3.97
CA ALA A 99 69.20 -27.48 4.06
C ALA A 99 67.76 -27.94 4.27
N ASP A 100 66.95 -27.09 4.91
CA ASP A 100 65.50 -27.28 5.06
C ASP A 100 64.79 -27.19 3.70
N ASP A 101 65.30 -26.37 2.78
CA ASP A 101 64.63 -26.06 1.51
C ASP A 101 64.42 -27.30 0.62
N SER A 102 65.34 -28.26 0.59
CA SER A 102 65.19 -29.47 -0.25
C SER A 102 64.26 -30.52 0.36
N GLU A 103 64.29 -30.68 1.69
CA GLU A 103 63.37 -31.59 2.40
C GLU A 103 61.97 -30.99 2.45
N PHE A 104 61.87 -29.67 2.61
CA PHE A 104 60.63 -28.91 2.50
C PHE A 104 60.06 -28.98 1.09
N LEU A 105 60.87 -28.78 0.05
CA LEU A 105 60.44 -28.93 -1.35
C LEU A 105 60.01 -30.36 -1.67
N LEU A 106 60.70 -31.38 -1.14
CA LEU A 106 60.28 -32.78 -1.29
C LEU A 106 58.93 -33.03 -0.62
N CYS A 107 58.73 -32.52 0.61
CA CYS A 107 57.46 -32.62 1.32
C CYS A 107 56.32 -31.88 0.60
N GLU A 108 56.59 -30.70 0.04
CA GLU A 108 55.63 -29.90 -0.73
C GLU A 108 55.21 -30.64 -2.01
N ARG A 109 56.18 -31.18 -2.78
CA ARG A 109 55.90 -31.95 -4.00
C ARG A 109 55.22 -33.28 -3.72
N LEU A 110 55.54 -33.92 -2.59
CA LEU A 110 54.87 -35.14 -2.15
C LEU A 110 53.43 -34.87 -1.68
N ALA A 111 53.17 -33.73 -1.04
CA ALA A 111 51.83 -33.30 -0.68
C ALA A 111 50.99 -33.00 -1.94
N GLU A 112 51.55 -32.30 -2.93
CA GLU A 112 50.91 -32.06 -4.23
C GLU A 112 50.59 -33.39 -4.95
N LEU A 113 51.49 -34.38 -4.86
CA LEU A 113 51.27 -35.72 -5.38
C LEU A 113 50.22 -36.52 -4.59
N LEU A 114 49.93 -36.16 -3.34
CA LEU A 114 48.87 -36.80 -2.56
C LEU A 114 47.49 -36.18 -2.82
N ASP A 115 47.43 -34.91 -3.21
CA ASP A 115 46.18 -34.17 -3.45
C ASP A 115 45.60 -34.36 -4.87
N LEU A 116 46.43 -34.78 -5.83
CA LEU A 116 46.03 -35.02 -7.23
C LEU A 116 44.79 -35.95 -7.40
N PRO A 117 44.63 -37.07 -6.67
CA PRO A 117 43.47 -37.95 -6.83
C PRO A 117 42.14 -37.31 -6.42
N GLU A 118 42.17 -36.48 -5.37
CA GLU A 118 41.00 -35.72 -4.92
C GLU A 118 40.66 -34.64 -5.94
N ARG A 119 41.67 -33.92 -6.45
CA ARG A 119 41.48 -32.93 -7.51
C ARG A 119 40.89 -33.53 -8.78
N VAL A 120 41.31 -34.73 -9.19
CA VAL A 120 40.72 -35.42 -10.36
C VAL A 120 39.28 -35.83 -10.07
N ARG A 121 38.95 -36.25 -8.85
CA ARG A 121 37.57 -36.58 -8.46
C ARG A 121 36.66 -35.36 -8.51
N ASP A 122 37.13 -34.22 -8.01
CA ASP A 122 36.40 -32.96 -8.03
C ASP A 122 36.16 -32.49 -9.48
N LEU A 123 37.18 -32.55 -10.34
CA LEU A 123 37.05 -32.19 -11.75
C LEU A 123 36.08 -33.11 -12.53
N VAL A 124 36.04 -34.41 -12.18
CA VAL A 124 35.07 -35.35 -12.75
C VAL A 124 33.66 -35.05 -12.25
N ALA A 125 33.49 -34.68 -10.98
CA ALA A 125 32.21 -34.26 -10.41
C ALA A 125 31.70 -32.93 -11.00
N ASP A 126 32.61 -32.01 -11.34
CA ASP A 126 32.30 -30.71 -11.96
C ASP A 126 32.16 -30.79 -13.49
N PHE A 127 32.09 -32.00 -14.07
CA PHE A 127 31.98 -32.26 -15.51
C PHE A 127 33.12 -31.67 -16.37
N SER A 128 34.28 -31.40 -15.78
CA SER A 128 35.46 -30.82 -16.44
C SER A 128 36.42 -31.93 -16.90
N PHE A 129 35.93 -32.83 -17.75
CA PHE A 129 36.61 -34.08 -18.11
C PHE A 129 37.94 -33.91 -18.85
N VAL A 130 38.09 -32.84 -19.65
CA VAL A 130 39.34 -32.56 -20.37
C VAL A 130 40.46 -32.15 -19.40
N GLU A 131 40.10 -31.39 -18.36
CA GLU A 131 41.06 -31.00 -17.33
C GLU A 131 41.43 -32.20 -16.46
N ALA A 132 40.46 -33.04 -16.09
CA ALA A 132 40.71 -34.31 -15.40
C ALA A 132 41.64 -35.23 -16.21
N ALA A 133 41.41 -35.35 -17.53
CA ALA A 133 42.25 -36.15 -18.42
C ALA A 133 43.68 -35.58 -18.53
N ARG A 134 43.84 -34.25 -18.60
CA ARG A 134 45.15 -33.59 -18.60
C ARG A 134 45.91 -33.88 -17.30
N VAL A 135 45.25 -33.73 -16.15
CA VAL A 135 45.86 -33.97 -14.85
C VAL A 135 46.31 -35.44 -14.72
N ALA A 136 45.49 -36.39 -15.20
CA ALA A 136 45.81 -37.81 -15.17
C ALA A 136 46.93 -38.23 -16.15
N LEU A 137 47.02 -37.61 -17.33
CA LEU A 137 47.97 -38.00 -18.38
C LEU A 137 49.28 -37.21 -18.38
N VAL A 138 49.29 -35.97 -17.89
CA VAL A 138 50.44 -35.06 -17.99
C VAL A 138 50.98 -34.71 -16.61
N ASP A 139 50.13 -34.21 -15.71
CA ASP A 139 50.59 -33.64 -14.44
C ASP A 139 51.02 -34.75 -13.47
N ALA A 140 50.25 -35.84 -13.36
CA ALA A 140 50.59 -36.99 -12.53
C ALA A 140 51.93 -37.67 -12.87
N PRO A 141 52.24 -38.05 -14.13
CA PRO A 141 53.52 -38.67 -14.45
C PRO A 141 54.71 -37.68 -14.38
N PHE A 142 54.49 -36.40 -14.66
CA PHE A 142 55.53 -35.37 -14.51
C PHE A 142 55.93 -35.20 -13.04
N LEU A 143 54.93 -35.05 -12.16
CA LEU A 143 55.15 -34.87 -10.73
C LEU A 143 55.75 -36.13 -10.08
N GLN A 144 55.38 -37.33 -10.54
CA GLN A 144 56.04 -38.58 -10.12
C GLN A 144 57.51 -38.62 -10.50
N ALA A 145 57.87 -38.19 -11.71
CA ALA A 145 59.25 -38.16 -12.16
C ALA A 145 60.08 -37.11 -11.38
N GLU A 146 59.48 -35.97 -11.05
CA GLU A 146 60.10 -34.91 -10.25
C GLU A 146 60.34 -35.37 -8.80
N VAL A 147 59.33 -35.96 -8.16
CA VAL A 147 59.46 -36.53 -6.79
C VAL A 147 60.50 -37.65 -6.76
N GLN A 148 60.57 -38.50 -7.78
CA GLN A 148 61.59 -39.56 -7.88
C GLN A 148 63.01 -38.96 -8.03
N GLN A 149 63.18 -37.90 -8.83
CA GLN A 149 64.47 -37.22 -8.99
C GLN A 149 64.93 -36.53 -7.70
N LEU A 150 64.03 -35.88 -6.98
CA LEU A 150 64.32 -35.24 -5.70
C LEU A 150 64.67 -36.27 -4.62
N LEU A 151 64.03 -37.44 -4.66
CA LEU A 151 64.31 -38.55 -3.76
C LEU A 151 65.68 -39.19 -4.05
N ASP A 152 66.04 -39.37 -5.32
CA ASP A 152 67.35 -39.91 -5.73
C ASP A 152 68.51 -38.92 -5.46
N ALA A 153 68.22 -37.62 -5.41
CA ALA A 153 69.19 -36.57 -5.08
C ALA A 153 69.41 -36.37 -3.57
N SER A 154 68.49 -36.86 -2.72
CA SER A 154 68.58 -36.71 -1.27
C SER A 154 69.36 -37.87 -0.62
N PRO A 155 70.49 -37.61 0.08
CA PRO A 155 71.37 -38.66 0.60
C PRO A 155 70.90 -39.32 1.92
N SER A 156 69.80 -38.89 2.53
CA SER A 156 69.31 -39.42 3.80
C SER A 156 67.85 -39.87 3.74
N PRO A 157 67.54 -41.16 3.94
CA PRO A 157 66.16 -41.58 4.16
C PRO A 157 65.67 -41.00 5.48
N LEU A 158 64.60 -40.21 5.43
CA LEU A 158 63.89 -39.70 6.61
C LEU A 158 63.63 -40.87 7.58
N PRO A 159 64.11 -40.81 8.84
CA PRO A 159 64.04 -41.95 9.74
C PRO A 159 62.59 -42.24 10.14
N GLY A 160 62.06 -43.38 9.69
CA GLY A 160 60.77 -43.92 10.12
C GLY A 160 59.64 -43.92 9.08
N PHE A 161 59.86 -43.41 7.86
CA PHE A 161 58.84 -43.40 6.80
C PHE A 161 59.36 -44.05 5.52
N ASP A 162 58.72 -45.12 5.06
CA ASP A 162 59.06 -45.80 3.80
C ASP A 162 58.48 -45.05 2.60
N ILE A 163 59.16 -43.95 2.24
CA ILE A 163 58.78 -43.09 1.09
C ILE A 163 58.77 -43.90 -0.21
N HIS A 164 59.71 -44.84 -0.38
CA HIS A 164 59.78 -45.70 -1.56
C HIS A 164 58.59 -46.65 -1.66
N GLY A 165 58.15 -47.24 -0.54
CA GLY A 165 56.94 -48.04 -0.46
C GLY A 165 55.67 -47.24 -0.80
N LEU A 166 55.58 -46.00 -0.31
CA LEU A 166 54.45 -45.11 -0.62
C LEU A 166 54.40 -44.74 -2.11
N ILE A 167 55.53 -44.36 -2.71
CA ILE A 167 55.61 -44.00 -4.13
C ILE A 167 55.29 -45.21 -5.01
N ALA A 168 55.75 -46.41 -4.65
CA ALA A 168 55.42 -47.64 -5.37
C ALA A 168 53.91 -47.96 -5.31
N GLN A 169 53.28 -47.77 -4.15
CA GLN A 169 51.83 -47.93 -3.98
C GLN A 169 51.04 -46.88 -4.77
N GLN A 170 51.48 -45.62 -4.74
CA GLN A 170 50.88 -44.53 -5.50
C GLN A 170 51.04 -44.74 -7.01
N ALA A 171 52.21 -45.17 -7.48
CA ALA A 171 52.45 -45.43 -8.90
C ALA A 171 51.47 -46.47 -9.48
N ALA A 172 51.09 -47.48 -8.68
CA ALA A 172 50.06 -48.45 -9.08
C ALA A 172 48.66 -47.81 -9.18
N PHE A 173 48.31 -46.93 -8.24
CA PHE A 173 47.05 -46.17 -8.26
C PHE A 173 46.98 -45.21 -9.46
N TYR A 174 48.03 -44.43 -9.71
CA TYR A 174 48.11 -43.49 -10.82
C TYR A 174 48.05 -44.15 -12.19
N ARG A 175 48.58 -45.37 -12.34
CA ARG A 175 48.40 -46.17 -13.56
C ARG A 175 46.95 -46.55 -13.83
N SER A 176 46.11 -46.60 -12.79
CA SER A 176 44.67 -46.90 -12.92
C SER A 176 43.81 -45.66 -13.10
N LEU A 177 44.36 -44.46 -12.85
CA LEU A 177 43.64 -43.19 -12.86
C LEU A 177 43.02 -42.84 -14.24
N PRO A 178 43.72 -43.01 -15.38
CA PRO A 178 43.12 -42.79 -16.70
C PRO A 178 41.87 -43.63 -16.96
N ARG A 179 41.86 -44.89 -16.51
CA ARG A 179 40.71 -45.79 -16.66
C ARG A 179 39.54 -45.40 -15.77
N GLN A 180 39.81 -44.87 -14.58
CA GLN A 180 38.77 -44.36 -13.68
C GLN A 180 38.11 -43.10 -14.26
N VAL A 181 38.90 -42.18 -14.83
CA VAL A 181 38.37 -41.00 -15.54
C VAL A 181 37.58 -41.42 -16.78
N ALA A 182 38.06 -42.40 -17.54
CA ALA A 182 37.34 -42.94 -18.70
C ALA A 182 36.00 -43.59 -18.33
N SER A 183 35.94 -44.33 -17.20
CA SER A 183 34.68 -44.87 -16.65
C SER A 183 33.73 -43.76 -16.23
N GLY A 184 34.22 -42.73 -15.53
CA GLY A 184 33.41 -41.59 -15.12
C GLY A 184 32.85 -40.79 -16.31
N CYS A 185 33.56 -40.74 -17.43
CA CYS A 185 33.03 -40.16 -18.67
C CYS A 185 31.85 -40.98 -19.23
N VAL A 186 31.88 -42.31 -19.09
CA VAL A 186 30.79 -43.19 -19.53
C VAL A 186 29.57 -43.04 -18.62
N ASP A 187 29.79 -43.07 -17.31
CA ASP A 187 28.72 -42.90 -16.32
C ASP A 187 28.04 -41.52 -16.47
N ALA A 188 28.80 -40.48 -16.80
CA ALA A 188 28.28 -39.14 -17.05
C ALA A 188 27.36 -39.05 -18.28
N PHE A 189 27.46 -39.97 -19.26
CA PHE A 189 26.51 -40.02 -20.38
C PHE A 189 25.13 -40.55 -19.96
N ASP A 190 25.01 -41.27 -18.85
CA ASP A 190 23.73 -41.73 -18.32
C ASP A 190 23.06 -40.68 -17.41
N GLU A 191 23.78 -39.63 -17.02
CA GLU A 191 23.26 -38.55 -16.16
C GLU A 191 22.56 -37.43 -16.96
N ALA A 192 21.40 -36.99 -16.46
CA ALA A 192 20.52 -36.03 -17.13
C ALA A 192 21.02 -34.56 -17.11
N GLU A 193 22.04 -34.26 -16.31
CA GLU A 193 22.52 -32.88 -16.06
C GLU A 193 23.60 -32.41 -17.04
N LEU A 194 24.05 -33.27 -17.95
CA LEU A 194 25.18 -32.99 -18.82
C LEU A 194 24.85 -31.93 -19.89
N THR A 195 25.60 -30.83 -19.93
CA THR A 195 25.51 -29.81 -20.98
C THR A 195 26.00 -30.36 -22.33
N PRO A 196 25.55 -29.81 -23.49
CA PRO A 196 26.02 -30.27 -24.80
C PRO A 196 27.54 -30.04 -25.01
N SER A 197 28.11 -29.01 -24.38
CA SER A 197 29.57 -28.81 -24.34
C SER A 197 30.25 -29.89 -23.51
N GLY A 198 29.75 -30.16 -22.29
CA GLY A 198 30.27 -31.20 -21.40
C GLY A 198 30.24 -32.60 -22.00
N SER A 199 29.23 -32.92 -22.83
CA SER A 199 29.18 -34.20 -23.56
C SER A 199 30.24 -34.34 -24.65
N ALA A 200 30.62 -33.24 -25.30
CA ALA A 200 31.69 -33.25 -26.28
C ALA A 200 33.05 -33.40 -25.59
N GLU A 201 33.22 -32.74 -24.45
CA GLU A 201 34.41 -32.83 -23.61
C GLU A 201 34.60 -34.23 -23.01
N ALA A 202 33.54 -34.84 -22.47
CA ALA A 202 33.56 -36.22 -21.97
C ALA A 202 33.92 -37.24 -23.06
N PHE A 203 33.39 -37.05 -24.28
CA PHE A 203 33.68 -37.92 -25.42
C PHE A 203 35.15 -37.81 -25.86
N VAL A 204 35.67 -36.58 -25.97
CA VAL A 204 37.07 -36.33 -26.33
C VAL A 204 38.01 -36.88 -25.26
N ALA A 205 37.69 -36.69 -23.97
CA ALA A 205 38.46 -37.24 -22.86
C ALA A 205 38.45 -38.78 -22.86
N HIS A 206 37.30 -39.42 -23.07
CA HIS A 206 37.19 -40.88 -23.16
C HIS A 206 38.02 -41.45 -24.32
N LEU A 207 37.98 -40.81 -25.49
CA LEU A 207 38.76 -41.21 -26.68
C LEU A 207 40.26 -40.99 -26.52
N LEU A 208 40.68 -40.02 -25.69
CA LEU A 208 42.08 -39.76 -25.34
C LEU A 208 42.63 -40.73 -24.28
N LEU A 209 41.79 -41.21 -23.37
CA LEU A 209 42.20 -42.02 -22.21
C LEU A 209 42.14 -43.53 -22.47
N ASP A 210 41.36 -43.98 -23.46
CA ASP A 210 41.19 -45.38 -23.79
C ASP A 210 41.52 -45.67 -25.27
N ASP A 211 42.76 -46.08 -25.53
CA ASP A 211 43.23 -46.51 -26.86
C ASP A 211 42.43 -47.69 -27.44
N ALA A 212 41.74 -48.49 -26.59
CA ALA A 212 40.90 -49.59 -27.02
C ALA A 212 39.46 -49.17 -27.37
N ALA A 213 39.02 -47.98 -26.94
CA ALA A 213 37.64 -47.50 -27.11
C ALA A 213 37.33 -46.94 -28.51
N GLN A 214 38.33 -46.87 -29.40
CA GLN A 214 38.18 -46.35 -30.77
C GLN A 214 37.20 -47.14 -31.67
N HIS A 215 36.75 -48.34 -31.26
CA HIS A 215 35.78 -49.14 -32.02
C HIS A 215 34.43 -49.37 -31.31
N ASP A 216 34.36 -49.26 -29.97
CA ASP A 216 33.13 -49.55 -29.21
C ASP A 216 32.37 -48.28 -28.75
N ALA A 217 33.01 -47.11 -28.75
CA ALA A 217 32.40 -45.86 -28.28
C ALA A 217 31.47 -45.16 -29.29
N GLU A 218 31.62 -45.43 -30.60
CA GLU A 218 30.78 -44.83 -31.65
C GLU A 218 29.27 -45.11 -31.50
N PRO A 219 28.81 -46.38 -31.39
CA PRO A 219 27.37 -46.68 -31.37
C PRO A 219 26.66 -46.17 -30.11
N ALA A 220 27.31 -46.17 -28.94
CA ALA A 220 26.75 -45.65 -27.70
C ALA A 220 26.60 -44.12 -27.74
N PHE A 221 27.61 -43.41 -28.26
CA PHE A 221 27.57 -41.96 -28.44
C PHE A 221 26.48 -41.56 -29.44
N PHE A 222 26.39 -42.21 -30.61
CA PHE A 222 25.34 -41.91 -31.60
C PHE A 222 23.94 -42.23 -31.10
N ALA A 223 23.76 -43.30 -30.31
CA ALA A 223 22.46 -43.62 -29.69
C ALA A 223 22.04 -42.52 -28.69
N HIS A 224 22.93 -42.10 -27.80
CA HIS A 224 22.67 -41.02 -26.85
C HIS A 224 22.40 -39.68 -27.55
N TRP A 225 23.20 -39.33 -28.58
CA TRP A 225 23.00 -38.10 -29.35
C TRP A 225 21.71 -38.10 -30.16
N SER A 226 21.30 -39.23 -30.75
CA SER A 226 20.03 -39.31 -31.48
C SER A 226 18.82 -39.14 -30.56
N PHE A 227 18.85 -39.72 -29.35
CA PHE A 227 17.83 -39.54 -28.33
C PHE A 227 17.77 -38.09 -27.84
N ARG A 228 18.92 -37.46 -27.56
CA ARG A 228 18.99 -36.05 -27.14
C ARG A 228 18.59 -35.08 -28.24
N LEU A 229 18.93 -35.34 -29.51
CA LEU A 229 18.45 -34.52 -30.63
C LEU A 229 16.93 -34.60 -30.80
N GLN A 230 16.34 -35.77 -30.56
CA GLN A 230 14.89 -35.95 -30.60
C GLN A 230 14.20 -35.26 -29.41
N ALA A 231 14.83 -35.26 -28.23
CA ALA A 231 14.38 -34.49 -27.07
C ALA A 231 14.51 -32.97 -27.29
N LEU A 232 15.64 -32.50 -27.86
CA LEU A 232 15.88 -31.08 -28.17
C LEU A 232 14.92 -30.57 -29.25
N ALA A 233 14.63 -31.35 -30.29
CA ALA A 233 13.65 -30.99 -31.31
C ALA A 233 12.22 -30.84 -30.72
N SER A 234 11.88 -31.64 -29.70
CA SER A 234 10.62 -31.49 -28.97
C SER A 234 10.62 -30.24 -28.07
N ASN A 235 11.76 -29.92 -27.46
CA ASN A 235 11.96 -28.76 -26.60
C ASN A 235 12.04 -27.43 -27.37
N ASP A 236 12.50 -27.41 -28.63
CA ASP A 236 12.51 -26.19 -29.45
C ASP A 236 11.09 -25.70 -29.74
N SER A 237 10.13 -26.62 -29.89
CA SER A 237 8.72 -26.27 -30.07
C SER A 237 8.08 -25.72 -28.78
N THR A 238 8.57 -26.14 -27.60
CA THR A 238 8.11 -25.64 -26.31
C THR A 238 8.79 -24.32 -25.95
N LEU A 239 10.08 -24.15 -26.26
CA LEU A 239 10.83 -22.90 -26.12
C LEU A 239 10.32 -21.81 -27.07
N ALA A 240 9.96 -22.15 -28.31
CA ALA A 240 9.32 -21.21 -29.23
C ALA A 240 7.93 -20.77 -28.72
N ARG A 241 7.17 -21.67 -28.10
CA ARG A 241 5.89 -21.33 -27.45
C ARG A 241 6.10 -20.53 -26.16
N GLN A 242 7.10 -20.86 -25.36
CA GLN A 242 7.43 -20.15 -24.12
C GLN A 242 7.95 -18.74 -24.42
N SER A 243 8.80 -18.56 -25.42
CA SER A 243 9.26 -17.24 -25.87
C SER A 243 8.13 -16.41 -26.50
N ALA A 244 7.24 -17.02 -27.30
CA ALA A 244 6.04 -16.34 -27.80
C ALA A 244 5.07 -15.95 -26.66
N MET A 245 4.93 -16.80 -25.64
CA MET A 245 4.09 -16.51 -24.47
C MET A 245 4.72 -15.43 -23.58
N GLN A 246 6.04 -15.47 -23.38
CA GLN A 246 6.78 -14.50 -22.59
C GLN A 246 6.77 -13.11 -23.25
N THR A 247 6.94 -13.04 -24.57
CA THR A 247 6.81 -11.76 -25.30
C THR A 247 5.40 -11.19 -25.22
N SER A 248 4.35 -12.02 -25.24
CA SER A 248 2.97 -11.56 -25.02
C SER A 248 2.76 -11.00 -23.61
N ASP A 249 3.29 -11.68 -22.59
CA ASP A 249 3.19 -11.24 -21.19
C ASP A 249 3.95 -9.93 -20.95
N ASP A 250 5.11 -9.76 -21.56
CA ASP A 250 5.91 -8.53 -21.46
C ASP A 250 5.22 -7.33 -22.13
N VAL A 251 4.59 -7.55 -23.30
CA VAL A 251 3.77 -6.52 -23.95
C VAL A 251 2.55 -6.16 -23.10
N GLU A 252 1.90 -7.14 -22.47
CA GLU A 252 0.78 -6.87 -21.56
C GLU A 252 1.24 -6.08 -20.31
N LYS A 253 2.37 -6.47 -19.69
CA LYS A 253 2.98 -5.74 -18.56
C LYS A 253 3.27 -4.28 -18.95
N ALA A 254 3.88 -4.07 -20.11
CA ALA A 254 4.23 -2.74 -20.61
C ALA A 254 3.00 -1.86 -20.90
N THR A 255 1.96 -2.43 -21.52
CA THR A 255 0.72 -1.70 -21.83
C THR A 255 -0.05 -1.32 -20.57
N VAL A 256 -0.16 -2.22 -19.59
CA VAL A 256 -0.77 -1.94 -18.28
C VAL A 256 -0.02 -0.82 -17.55
N PHE A 257 1.31 -0.90 -17.53
CA PHE A 257 2.15 0.11 -16.90
C PHE A 257 1.97 1.49 -17.56
N ALA A 258 2.04 1.55 -18.89
CA ALA A 258 1.89 2.78 -19.66
C ALA A 258 0.50 3.40 -19.47
N ALA A 259 -0.57 2.61 -19.54
CA ALA A 259 -1.95 3.10 -19.34
C ALA A 259 -2.14 3.66 -17.92
N GLY A 260 -1.66 2.96 -16.89
CA GLY A 260 -1.69 3.44 -15.51
C GLY A 260 -0.90 4.74 -15.31
N ALA A 261 0.30 4.82 -15.91
CA ALA A 261 1.19 5.98 -15.80
C ALA A 261 0.59 7.23 -16.47
N VAL A 262 -0.09 7.07 -17.62
CA VAL A 262 -0.78 8.19 -18.30
C VAL A 262 -1.90 8.76 -17.42
N ILE A 263 -2.73 7.91 -16.82
CA ILE A 263 -3.82 8.37 -15.94
C ILE A 263 -3.25 9.10 -14.71
N GLN A 264 -2.21 8.55 -14.09
CA GLN A 264 -1.54 9.17 -12.95
C GLN A 264 -0.88 10.50 -13.32
N MET A 265 -0.21 10.57 -14.48
CA MET A 265 0.41 11.80 -14.98
C MET A 265 -0.64 12.90 -15.18
N LEU A 266 -1.80 12.57 -15.77
CA LEU A 266 -2.91 13.52 -15.95
C LEU A 266 -3.45 14.01 -14.59
N LEU A 267 -3.59 13.11 -13.61
CA LEU A 267 -4.01 13.46 -12.25
C LEU A 267 -2.97 14.34 -11.53
N CYS A 268 -1.69 13.97 -11.58
CA CYS A 268 -0.60 14.73 -10.99
C CYS A 268 -0.46 16.11 -11.64
N LEU A 269 -0.53 16.19 -12.98
CA LEU A 269 -0.49 17.46 -13.71
C LEU A 269 -1.67 18.35 -13.30
N ARG A 270 -2.85 17.78 -13.09
CA ARG A 270 -4.02 18.52 -12.62
C ARG A 270 -3.88 18.99 -11.18
N LEU A 271 -3.37 18.13 -10.28
CA LEU A 271 -3.08 18.48 -8.89
C LEU A 271 -2.01 19.58 -8.81
N LEU A 272 -0.99 19.53 -9.66
CA LEU A 272 0.03 20.58 -9.81
C LEU A 272 -0.58 21.87 -10.37
N TYR A 273 -1.35 21.80 -11.46
CA TYR A 273 -2.04 22.97 -12.02
C TYR A 273 -2.95 23.63 -10.98
N PHE A 274 -3.73 22.84 -10.24
CA PHE A 274 -4.60 23.33 -9.18
C PHE A 274 -3.77 23.90 -8.02
N GLY A 275 -2.72 23.19 -7.61
CA GLY A 275 -1.75 23.61 -6.60
C GLY A 275 -1.11 24.96 -6.91
N ILE A 276 -0.71 25.19 -8.16
CA ILE A 276 -0.07 26.43 -8.62
C ILE A 276 -1.11 27.54 -8.78
N GLY A 277 -2.19 27.30 -9.52
CA GLY A 277 -3.22 28.32 -9.83
C GLY A 277 -4.07 28.73 -8.63
N HIS A 278 -4.21 27.83 -7.66
CA HIS A 278 -5.00 28.06 -6.46
C HIS A 278 -4.20 27.94 -5.17
N ARG A 279 -2.86 28.03 -5.19
CA ARG A 279 -2.01 27.98 -3.97
C ARG A 279 -2.56 28.82 -2.81
N ARG A 280 -2.99 30.06 -3.10
CA ARG A 280 -3.56 30.96 -2.08
C ARG A 280 -4.94 30.50 -1.60
N VAL A 281 -5.75 29.94 -2.50
CA VAL A 281 -7.10 29.41 -2.22
C VAL A 281 -7.06 28.02 -1.60
N ILE A 282 -6.03 27.21 -1.83
CA ILE A 282 -5.80 25.91 -1.23
C ILE A 282 -5.23 26.09 0.16
N VAL A 283 -4.26 27.00 0.37
CA VAL A 283 -3.80 27.33 1.72
C VAL A 283 -4.93 27.96 2.52
N ALA A 284 -5.62 28.97 1.96
CA ALA A 284 -6.80 29.53 2.59
C ALA A 284 -7.93 28.50 2.72
N GLY A 285 -8.05 27.55 1.80
CA GLY A 285 -9.09 26.53 1.70
C GLY A 285 -8.87 25.36 2.64
N ILE A 286 -7.61 24.97 2.91
CA ILE A 286 -7.19 24.01 3.92
C ILE A 286 -7.37 24.67 5.29
N LEU A 287 -6.93 25.92 5.46
CA LEU A 287 -7.22 26.71 6.66
C LEU A 287 -8.73 26.90 6.88
N LEU A 288 -9.50 27.14 5.81
CA LEU A 288 -10.96 27.24 5.85
C LEU A 288 -11.62 25.87 6.00
N TRP A 289 -10.99 24.77 5.58
CA TRP A 289 -11.52 23.41 5.74
C TRP A 289 -11.33 22.97 7.20
N LEU A 290 -10.14 23.19 7.77
CA LEU A 290 -9.85 23.12 9.21
C LEU A 290 -10.76 24.05 10.02
N ARG A 291 -11.06 25.24 9.51
CA ARG A 291 -11.97 26.21 10.15
C ARG A 291 -13.45 25.96 9.84
N SER A 292 -13.79 25.17 8.83
CA SER A 292 -15.19 24.80 8.47
C SER A 292 -15.71 23.67 9.35
N TRP A 293 -14.81 22.98 10.04
CA TRP A 293 -15.14 22.21 11.23
C TRP A 293 -15.59 23.09 12.40
N THR A 294 -15.35 24.43 12.35
CA THR A 294 -15.69 25.35 13.45
C THR A 294 -16.59 26.53 13.10
N VAL A 295 -16.77 26.99 11.85
CA VAL A 295 -17.71 28.09 11.55
C VAL A 295 -18.34 27.99 10.14
N LYS A 296 -19.66 28.20 10.06
CA LYS A 296 -20.46 28.28 8.81
C LYS A 296 -21.02 29.70 8.60
N GLY A 297 -21.07 30.14 7.33
CA GLY A 297 -21.92 31.22 6.82
C GLY A 297 -22.07 31.12 5.29
N PRO A 298 -22.81 32.00 4.60
CA PRO A 298 -24.10 32.61 4.96
C PRO A 298 -25.18 32.43 3.84
N VAL A 299 -26.37 33.02 4.07
CA VAL A 299 -27.35 33.63 3.11
C VAL A 299 -28.79 33.08 3.07
N SER A 300 -29.66 33.99 3.57
CA SER A 300 -31.04 34.45 3.31
C SER A 300 -32.22 33.53 2.92
N ASP A 301 -33.16 33.46 3.88
CA ASP A 301 -34.56 33.94 3.91
C ASP A 301 -35.45 33.95 2.64
N VAL A 302 -36.51 33.13 2.64
CA VAL A 302 -37.93 33.48 2.35
C VAL A 302 -38.85 32.34 2.88
N LYS A 303 -39.99 32.69 3.49
CA LYS A 303 -40.85 31.80 4.31
C LYS A 303 -41.85 30.91 3.55
N CYS A 304 -42.00 31.04 2.23
CA CYS A 304 -42.74 30.08 1.39
C CYS A 304 -41.81 29.31 0.42
N SER A 305 -40.54 29.74 0.35
CA SER A 305 -39.44 29.06 -0.34
C SER A 305 -38.68 28.09 0.57
N GLN A 306 -39.02 28.00 1.86
CA GLN A 306 -38.20 27.30 2.87
C GLN A 306 -38.00 25.82 2.54
N GLU A 307 -39.00 25.12 2.01
CA GLU A 307 -38.85 23.72 1.59
C GLU A 307 -37.99 23.57 0.34
N ARG A 308 -38.13 24.49 -0.64
CA ARG A 308 -37.25 24.53 -1.82
C ARG A 308 -35.81 24.85 -1.44
N VAL A 309 -35.59 25.77 -0.50
CA VAL A 309 -34.27 26.13 0.02
C VAL A 309 -33.67 24.96 0.81
N VAL A 310 -34.46 24.24 1.61
CA VAL A 310 -34.01 23.04 2.32
C VAL A 310 -33.67 21.92 1.34
N ALA A 311 -34.51 21.68 0.32
CA ALA A 311 -34.26 20.68 -0.72
C ALA A 311 -33.00 21.02 -1.53
N GLU A 312 -32.80 22.28 -1.89
CA GLU A 312 -31.62 22.75 -2.61
C GLU A 312 -30.36 22.65 -1.75
N ARG A 313 -30.41 23.03 -0.47
CA ARG A 313 -29.27 22.85 0.44
C ARG A 313 -28.97 21.38 0.68
N LEU A 314 -29.98 20.51 0.73
CA LEU A 314 -29.77 19.06 0.82
C LEU A 314 -29.11 18.52 -0.44
N ARG A 315 -29.54 18.98 -1.63
CA ARG A 315 -28.94 18.64 -2.92
C ARG A 315 -27.48 19.11 -2.99
N GLN A 316 -27.18 20.33 -2.57
CA GLN A 316 -25.81 20.86 -2.51
C GLN A 316 -24.95 20.11 -1.50
N ALA A 317 -25.49 19.77 -0.32
CA ALA A 317 -24.79 18.96 0.67
C ALA A 317 -24.45 17.57 0.13
N ARG A 318 -25.37 16.92 -0.59
CA ARG A 318 -25.13 15.63 -1.26
C ARG A 318 -24.05 15.75 -2.33
N LEU A 319 -24.12 16.76 -3.19
CA LEU A 319 -23.09 16.99 -4.20
C LEU A 319 -21.71 17.22 -3.55
N ARG A 320 -21.67 17.96 -2.43
CA ARG A 320 -20.42 18.18 -1.69
C ARG A 320 -19.86 16.88 -1.12
N MET A 321 -20.70 16.08 -0.47
CA MET A 321 -20.29 14.78 0.08
C MET A 321 -19.88 13.80 -1.03
N GLY A 322 -20.62 13.75 -2.14
CA GLY A 322 -20.31 12.94 -3.31
C GLY A 322 -18.97 13.34 -3.94
N ARG A 323 -18.65 14.64 -4.03
CA ARG A 323 -17.33 15.10 -4.49
C ARG A 323 -16.22 14.63 -3.56
N ILE A 324 -16.38 14.81 -2.26
CA ILE A 324 -15.37 14.38 -1.27
C ILE A 324 -15.16 12.87 -1.39
N TYR A 325 -16.24 12.10 -1.43
CA TYR A 325 -16.19 10.66 -1.61
C TYR A 325 -15.50 10.23 -2.91
N LEU A 326 -15.85 10.83 -4.05
CA LEU A 326 -15.22 10.55 -5.34
C LEU A 326 -13.72 10.91 -5.34
N HIS A 327 -13.31 11.97 -4.63
CA HIS A 327 -11.89 12.27 -4.45
C HIS A 327 -11.20 11.20 -3.59
N THR A 328 -11.79 10.84 -2.45
CA THR A 328 -11.23 9.81 -1.57
C THR A 328 -11.07 8.47 -2.28
N ILE A 329 -12.09 8.03 -3.04
CA ILE A 329 -12.01 6.76 -3.79
C ILE A 329 -11.03 6.87 -4.96
N THR A 330 -10.91 8.02 -5.62
CA THR A 330 -9.88 8.25 -6.65
C THR A 330 -8.48 8.09 -6.05
N VAL A 331 -8.21 8.67 -4.88
CA VAL A 331 -6.91 8.53 -4.19
C VAL A 331 -6.61 7.07 -3.84
N ALA A 332 -7.61 6.34 -3.32
CA ALA A 332 -7.47 4.92 -3.00
C ALA A 332 -7.17 4.08 -4.26
N LEU A 333 -7.87 4.36 -5.37
CA LEU A 333 -7.65 3.68 -6.65
C LEU A 333 -6.28 3.99 -7.25
N VAL A 334 -5.81 5.25 -7.16
CA VAL A 334 -4.46 5.63 -7.58
C VAL A 334 -3.40 4.88 -6.78
N PHE A 335 -3.57 4.76 -5.45
CA PHE A 335 -2.65 3.99 -4.61
C PHE A 335 -2.62 2.51 -5.02
N ALA A 336 -3.78 1.92 -5.32
CA ALA A 336 -3.85 0.55 -5.85
C ALA A 336 -3.12 0.41 -7.19
N LEU A 337 -3.24 1.38 -8.11
CA LEU A 337 -2.49 1.39 -9.38
C LEU A 337 -0.98 1.52 -9.16
N VAL A 338 -0.53 2.38 -8.24
CA VAL A 338 0.89 2.52 -7.90
C VAL A 338 1.44 1.22 -7.34
N SER A 339 0.68 0.53 -6.48
CA SER A 339 1.07 -0.79 -5.95
C SER A 339 1.23 -1.83 -7.08
N ILE A 340 0.30 -1.86 -8.04
CA ILE A 340 0.39 -2.76 -9.20
C ILE A 340 1.63 -2.44 -10.05
N GLN A 341 1.85 -1.17 -10.37
CA GLN A 341 3.03 -0.74 -11.14
C GLN A 341 4.34 -1.05 -10.41
N THR A 342 4.38 -0.84 -9.10
CA THR A 342 5.57 -1.15 -8.28
C THR A 342 5.88 -2.64 -8.34
N ASN A 343 4.86 -3.51 -8.29
CA ASN A 343 5.07 -4.95 -8.44
C ASN A 343 5.56 -5.32 -9.84
N ILE A 344 5.07 -4.66 -10.90
CA ILE A 344 5.56 -4.87 -12.28
C ILE A 344 7.03 -4.44 -12.40
N VAL A 345 7.40 -3.27 -11.84
CA VAL A 345 8.77 -2.74 -11.90
C VAL A 345 9.75 -3.60 -11.10
N LEU A 346 9.32 -4.17 -9.98
CA LEU A 346 10.14 -5.07 -9.15
C LEU A 346 10.09 -6.53 -9.62
N ASP A 347 9.48 -6.80 -10.78
CA ASP A 347 9.21 -8.14 -11.34
C ASP A 347 8.64 -9.14 -10.31
N ARG A 348 7.80 -8.63 -9.40
CA ARG A 348 7.09 -9.43 -8.41
C ARG A 348 5.85 -10.07 -9.03
N PRO A 349 5.45 -11.28 -8.58
CA PRO A 349 4.23 -11.91 -9.08
C PRO A 349 3.02 -10.99 -8.88
N ARG A 350 2.19 -10.88 -9.92
CA ARG A 350 0.97 -10.06 -9.87
C ARG A 350 0.02 -10.65 -8.84
N TRP A 351 -0.33 -9.86 -7.84
CA TRP A 351 -1.31 -10.25 -6.82
C TRP A 351 -2.76 -10.22 -7.33
N MET A 352 -3.01 -9.61 -8.50
CA MET A 352 -4.31 -9.50 -9.16
C MET A 352 -4.27 -10.05 -10.61
N PRO A 353 -5.35 -10.70 -11.08
CA PRO A 353 -5.51 -11.08 -12.48
C PRO A 353 -5.51 -9.88 -13.45
N ALA A 354 -5.18 -10.14 -14.71
CA ALA A 354 -5.15 -9.13 -15.78
C ALA A 354 -6.49 -8.41 -15.95
N VAL A 355 -7.60 -9.16 -15.97
CA VAL A 355 -8.97 -8.61 -16.11
C VAL A 355 -9.30 -7.60 -15.00
N THR A 356 -8.93 -7.93 -13.75
CA THR A 356 -9.11 -7.03 -12.62
C THR A 356 -8.25 -5.79 -12.74
N THR A 357 -7.01 -5.94 -13.21
CA THR A 357 -6.10 -4.81 -13.42
C THR A 357 -6.67 -3.84 -14.47
N TRP A 358 -7.16 -4.34 -15.61
CA TRP A 358 -7.79 -3.52 -16.64
C TRP A 358 -9.08 -2.85 -16.16
N THR A 359 -9.90 -3.58 -15.40
CA THR A 359 -11.12 -3.02 -14.80
C THR A 359 -10.81 -1.94 -13.77
N LEU A 360 -9.72 -2.11 -13.00
CA LEU A 360 -9.24 -1.11 -12.05
C LEU A 360 -8.71 0.15 -12.76
N ILE A 361 -7.95 -0.01 -13.84
CA ILE A 361 -7.48 1.12 -14.67
C ILE A 361 -8.67 1.89 -15.26
N GLY A 362 -9.63 1.18 -15.87
CA GLY A 362 -10.82 1.79 -16.46
C GLY A 362 -11.70 2.51 -15.43
N SER A 363 -11.94 1.88 -14.28
CA SER A 363 -12.70 2.50 -13.18
C SER A 363 -11.98 3.70 -12.59
N THR A 364 -10.65 3.65 -12.43
CA THR A 364 -9.86 4.80 -11.97
C THR A 364 -9.98 5.97 -12.94
N GLY A 365 -9.85 5.73 -14.24
CA GLY A 365 -10.02 6.76 -15.27
C GLY A 365 -11.41 7.41 -15.21
N LEU A 366 -12.47 6.60 -15.05
CA LEU A 366 -13.83 7.11 -14.97
C LEU A 366 -14.10 7.92 -13.69
N VAL A 367 -13.66 7.43 -12.53
CA VAL A 367 -13.84 8.12 -11.24
C VAL A 367 -12.96 9.39 -11.16
N ALA A 368 -11.83 9.40 -11.87
CA ALA A 368 -10.99 10.57 -12.02
C ALA A 368 -11.64 11.69 -12.86
N LEU A 369 -12.59 11.38 -13.75
CA LEU A 369 -13.23 12.39 -14.62
C LEU A 369 -13.82 13.58 -13.84
N PRO A 370 -14.62 13.39 -12.76
CA PRO A 370 -15.07 14.48 -11.89
C PRO A 370 -13.94 15.34 -11.29
N CYS A 371 -12.76 14.78 -11.07
CA CYS A 371 -11.60 15.50 -10.54
C CYS A 371 -10.96 16.38 -11.62
N VAL A 372 -10.91 15.90 -12.87
CA VAL A 372 -10.38 16.64 -14.02
C VAL A 372 -11.38 17.72 -14.46
N LEU A 373 -12.65 17.33 -14.60
CA LEU A 373 -13.76 18.11 -15.16
C LEU A 373 -14.90 18.24 -14.11
N PRO A 374 -14.78 19.19 -13.15
CA PRO A 374 -15.75 19.32 -12.06
C PRO A 374 -17.18 19.65 -12.52
N GLY A 375 -17.33 20.18 -13.74
CA GLY A 375 -18.64 20.45 -14.35
C GLY A 375 -19.42 19.20 -14.78
N ILE A 376 -18.76 18.05 -14.90
CA ILE A 376 -19.43 16.78 -15.24
C ILE A 376 -20.27 16.28 -14.07
N LEU A 377 -19.91 16.63 -12.83
CA LEU A 377 -20.59 16.12 -11.64
C LEU A 377 -21.80 16.98 -11.25
N ASN A 378 -22.95 16.61 -11.79
CA ASN A 378 -24.27 17.14 -11.50
C ASN A 378 -25.10 16.12 -10.70
N ALA A 379 -26.22 16.54 -10.13
CA ALA A 379 -27.06 15.64 -9.33
C ALA A 379 -27.61 14.45 -10.14
N SER A 380 -27.86 14.64 -11.44
CA SER A 380 -28.30 13.59 -12.36
C SER A 380 -27.18 12.65 -12.79
N THR A 381 -25.95 13.15 -12.94
CA THR A 381 -24.81 12.32 -13.35
C THR A 381 -24.17 11.58 -12.19
N LEU A 382 -24.34 12.06 -10.95
CA LEU A 382 -23.85 11.42 -9.73
C LEU A 382 -24.35 9.97 -9.62
N ASP A 383 -25.64 9.72 -9.86
CA ASP A 383 -26.20 8.36 -9.84
C ASP A 383 -25.56 7.49 -10.93
N GLY A 384 -25.30 8.04 -12.12
CA GLY A 384 -24.57 7.35 -13.19
C GLY A 384 -23.17 6.91 -12.76
N PHE A 385 -22.39 7.80 -12.14
CA PHE A 385 -21.07 7.44 -11.60
C PHE A 385 -21.14 6.34 -10.55
N LEU A 386 -22.17 6.36 -9.69
CA LEU A 386 -22.38 5.31 -8.69
C LEU A 386 -22.74 3.97 -9.33
N VAL A 387 -23.59 3.94 -10.38
CA VAL A 387 -23.88 2.72 -11.15
C VAL A 387 -22.61 2.17 -11.77
N VAL A 388 -21.81 3.00 -12.44
CA VAL A 388 -20.61 2.49 -13.12
C VAL A 388 -19.57 2.02 -12.10
N LEU A 389 -19.42 2.72 -10.97
CA LEU A 389 -18.53 2.26 -9.89
C LEU A 389 -19.00 0.90 -9.34
N GLN A 390 -20.29 0.73 -9.07
CA GLN A 390 -20.84 -0.56 -8.62
C GLN A 390 -20.72 -1.64 -9.69
N GLY A 391 -20.95 -1.32 -10.96
CA GLY A 391 -20.78 -2.25 -12.09
C GLY A 391 -19.35 -2.72 -12.24
N SER A 392 -18.37 -1.80 -12.15
CA SER A 392 -16.94 -2.16 -12.20
C SER A 392 -16.55 -3.11 -11.06
N MET A 393 -17.07 -2.88 -9.85
CA MET A 393 -16.86 -3.79 -8.73
C MET A 393 -17.53 -5.15 -8.91
N THR A 394 -18.70 -5.21 -9.57
CA THR A 394 -19.34 -6.48 -9.96
C THR A 394 -18.48 -7.27 -10.94
N VAL A 395 -17.84 -6.61 -11.90
CA VAL A 395 -16.91 -7.25 -12.83
C VAL A 395 -15.68 -7.78 -12.09
N ILE A 396 -15.12 -7.00 -11.15
CA ILE A 396 -13.95 -7.42 -10.35
C ILE A 396 -14.29 -8.62 -9.45
N ALA A 397 -15.49 -8.64 -8.85
CA ALA A 397 -15.94 -9.75 -8.00
C ALA A 397 -16.38 -11.00 -8.82
N SER A 398 -16.59 -10.85 -10.12
CA SER A 398 -17.00 -11.95 -11.00
C SER A 398 -15.91 -13.03 -11.11
N PRO A 399 -16.25 -14.24 -11.60
CA PRO A 399 -15.26 -15.31 -11.83
C PRO A 399 -14.09 -14.90 -12.73
N LEU A 400 -14.29 -13.87 -13.57
CA LEU A 400 -13.26 -13.34 -14.45
C LEU A 400 -12.20 -12.52 -13.70
N GLY A 401 -12.57 -11.94 -12.54
CA GLY A 401 -11.75 -10.95 -11.85
C GLY A 401 -10.99 -11.47 -10.63
N SER A 402 -11.56 -12.37 -9.86
CA SER A 402 -10.94 -12.82 -8.61
C SER A 402 -11.06 -14.33 -8.41
N ASN A 403 -10.11 -14.93 -7.69
CA ASN A 403 -10.25 -16.29 -7.17
C ASN A 403 -11.22 -16.31 -5.98
N LEU A 404 -11.81 -17.47 -5.69
CA LEU A 404 -12.80 -17.65 -4.61
C LEU A 404 -12.39 -17.08 -3.23
N PRO A 405 -11.19 -17.39 -2.68
CA PRO A 405 -10.79 -16.86 -1.37
C PRO A 405 -10.60 -15.34 -1.38
N GLN A 406 -10.11 -14.78 -2.49
CA GLN A 406 -9.98 -13.33 -2.65
C GLN A 406 -11.34 -12.65 -2.85
N GLY A 407 -12.31 -13.35 -3.46
CA GLY A 407 -13.65 -12.85 -3.75
C GLY A 407 -14.38 -12.38 -2.50
N VAL A 408 -14.26 -13.07 -1.37
CA VAL A 408 -14.88 -12.68 -0.09
C VAL A 408 -14.28 -11.35 0.41
N PHE A 409 -12.96 -11.21 0.38
CA PHE A 409 -12.29 -9.99 0.81
C PHE A 409 -12.62 -8.80 -0.11
N VAL A 410 -12.60 -9.03 -1.43
CA VAL A 410 -12.99 -8.04 -2.44
C VAL A 410 -14.44 -7.61 -2.24
N SER A 411 -15.35 -8.55 -1.98
CA SER A 411 -16.76 -8.27 -1.67
C SER A 411 -16.92 -7.38 -0.44
N LEU A 412 -16.24 -7.70 0.66
CA LEU A 412 -16.27 -6.89 1.89
C LEU A 412 -15.70 -5.49 1.66
N ALA A 413 -14.60 -5.38 0.93
CA ALA A 413 -14.04 -4.09 0.54
C ALA A 413 -15.01 -3.29 -0.34
N CYS A 414 -15.69 -3.95 -1.29
CA CYS A 414 -16.72 -3.34 -2.13
C CYS A 414 -17.93 -2.86 -1.33
N LEU A 415 -18.37 -3.64 -0.33
CA LEU A 415 -19.45 -3.24 0.57
C LEU A 415 -19.09 -1.94 1.32
N ALA A 416 -17.92 -1.94 1.96
CA ALA A 416 -17.46 -0.82 2.79
C ALA A 416 -17.16 0.44 1.99
N LEU A 417 -16.40 0.31 0.89
CA LEU A 417 -15.88 1.45 0.14
C LEU A 417 -16.83 1.93 -0.95
N VAL A 418 -17.71 1.09 -1.48
CA VAL A 418 -18.55 1.41 -2.65
C VAL A 418 -20.05 1.34 -2.33
N ARG A 419 -20.55 0.21 -1.81
CA ARG A 419 -22.01 0.03 -1.67
C ARG A 419 -22.63 0.91 -0.59
N ILE A 420 -22.04 0.95 0.62
CA ILE A 420 -22.56 1.78 1.72
C ILE A 420 -22.55 3.28 1.35
N PRO A 421 -21.45 3.85 0.83
CA PRO A 421 -21.45 5.25 0.41
C PRO A 421 -22.42 5.53 -0.74
N ALA A 422 -22.51 4.63 -1.73
CA ALA A 422 -23.46 4.78 -2.84
C ALA A 422 -24.92 4.86 -2.37
N ALA A 423 -25.31 4.03 -1.39
CA ALA A 423 -26.66 4.07 -0.79
C ALA A 423 -26.95 5.42 -0.10
N CYS A 424 -25.94 6.05 0.50
CA CYS A 424 -26.08 7.35 1.14
C CYS A 424 -26.27 8.50 0.13
N PHE A 425 -25.63 8.42 -1.04
CA PHE A 425 -25.58 9.50 -2.03
C PHE A 425 -26.64 9.42 -3.12
N ALA A 426 -27.16 8.24 -3.43
CA ALA A 426 -28.11 8.03 -4.51
C ALA A 426 -29.35 8.94 -4.40
N THR A 427 -29.73 9.56 -5.52
CA THR A 427 -30.93 10.38 -5.57
C THR A 427 -32.19 9.52 -5.59
N HIS A 428 -32.13 8.41 -6.33
CA HIS A 428 -33.15 7.37 -6.39
C HIS A 428 -32.68 6.11 -5.68
N ILE A 429 -33.47 5.58 -4.74
CA ILE A 429 -33.07 4.40 -3.94
C ILE A 429 -33.30 3.08 -4.67
N ALA A 430 -34.20 3.05 -5.65
CA ALA A 430 -34.39 1.88 -6.51
C ALA A 430 -33.07 1.48 -7.22
N LEU A 431 -32.23 2.46 -7.56
CA LEU A 431 -31.00 2.26 -8.32
C LEU A 431 -29.90 1.52 -7.51
N PRO A 432 -29.46 1.97 -6.32
CA PRO A 432 -28.49 1.21 -5.51
C PRO A 432 -29.05 -0.14 -5.06
N ILE A 433 -30.36 -0.26 -4.81
CA ILE A 433 -31.00 -1.55 -4.51
C ILE A 433 -30.88 -2.49 -5.72
N ALA A 434 -31.26 -2.05 -6.91
CA ALA A 434 -31.17 -2.85 -8.13
C ALA A 434 -29.73 -3.28 -8.43
N CYS A 435 -28.76 -2.36 -8.30
CA CYS A 435 -27.36 -2.68 -8.52
C CYS A 435 -26.80 -3.66 -7.46
N CYS A 436 -27.22 -3.56 -6.20
CA CYS A 436 -26.82 -4.54 -5.19
C CYS A 436 -27.47 -5.91 -5.41
N LEU A 437 -28.75 -5.96 -5.78
CA LEU A 437 -29.40 -7.22 -6.14
C LEU A 437 -28.73 -7.87 -7.36
N ALA A 438 -28.36 -7.07 -8.37
CA ALA A 438 -27.62 -7.56 -9.52
C ALA A 438 -26.23 -8.11 -9.13
N HIS A 439 -25.51 -7.42 -8.25
CA HIS A 439 -24.22 -7.87 -7.75
C HIS A 439 -24.36 -9.17 -6.93
N SER A 440 -25.26 -9.20 -5.96
CA SER A 440 -25.49 -10.38 -5.12
C SER A 440 -25.99 -11.55 -5.95
N GLY A 441 -26.84 -11.33 -6.96
CA GLY A 441 -27.25 -12.36 -7.91
C GLY A 441 -26.08 -12.92 -8.70
N MET A 442 -25.16 -12.08 -9.17
CA MET A 442 -23.94 -12.53 -9.86
C MET A 442 -23.03 -13.36 -8.95
N MET A 443 -22.85 -12.93 -7.69
CA MET A 443 -22.04 -13.67 -6.72
C MET A 443 -22.70 -14.98 -6.27
N MET A 444 -24.02 -15.02 -6.15
CA MET A 444 -24.76 -16.26 -5.92
C MET A 444 -24.60 -17.22 -7.09
N LEU A 445 -24.76 -16.74 -8.33
CA LEU A 445 -24.57 -17.57 -9.52
C LEU A 445 -23.16 -18.15 -9.57
N ARG A 446 -22.14 -17.31 -9.31
CA ARG A 446 -20.75 -17.74 -9.18
C ARG A 446 -20.59 -18.83 -8.11
N GLY A 447 -21.07 -18.58 -6.89
CA GLY A 447 -20.95 -19.54 -5.79
C GLY A 447 -21.64 -20.86 -6.09
N MET A 448 -22.76 -20.84 -6.81
CA MET A 448 -23.47 -22.05 -7.27
C MET A 448 -22.66 -22.83 -8.30
N VAL A 449 -22.07 -22.16 -9.29
CA VAL A 449 -21.21 -22.80 -10.30
C VAL A 449 -20.00 -23.46 -9.62
N GLU A 450 -19.34 -22.73 -8.71
CA GLU A 450 -18.18 -23.26 -7.98
C GLU A 450 -18.55 -24.42 -7.05
N LEU A 451 -19.73 -24.39 -6.43
CA LEU A 451 -20.23 -25.49 -5.62
C LEU A 451 -20.49 -26.76 -6.45
N THR A 452 -20.95 -26.60 -7.70
CA THR A 452 -21.14 -27.73 -8.63
C THR A 452 -19.83 -28.28 -9.19
N SER A 453 -18.80 -27.44 -9.32
CA SER A 453 -17.49 -27.86 -9.85
C SER A 453 -16.51 -28.35 -8.78
N ALA A 454 -16.75 -28.03 -7.50
CA ALA A 454 -15.87 -28.44 -6.43
C ALA A 454 -15.90 -29.97 -6.27
N ASN A 455 -14.72 -30.59 -6.39
CA ASN A 455 -14.48 -31.94 -5.89
C ASN A 455 -14.89 -32.03 -4.40
N ASP A 456 -15.01 -33.24 -3.86
CA ASP A 456 -15.54 -33.47 -2.50
C ASP A 456 -14.66 -32.93 -1.34
N ASP A 457 -13.73 -32.03 -1.66
CA ASP A 457 -12.94 -31.22 -0.75
C ASP A 457 -13.85 -30.27 0.03
N GLY A 458 -14.18 -30.66 1.27
CA GLY A 458 -15.07 -29.91 2.15
C GLY A 458 -14.69 -28.43 2.35
N ASN A 459 -13.41 -28.07 2.19
CA ASN A 459 -12.94 -26.69 2.33
C ASN A 459 -13.42 -25.78 1.18
N SER A 460 -13.42 -26.27 -0.06
CA SER A 460 -13.90 -25.48 -1.22
C SER A 460 -15.39 -25.20 -1.11
N LYS A 461 -16.17 -26.22 -0.69
CA LYS A 461 -17.60 -26.07 -0.43
C LYS A 461 -17.88 -25.06 0.69
N ALA A 462 -17.13 -25.14 1.80
CA ALA A 462 -17.27 -24.19 2.92
C ALA A 462 -17.00 -22.74 2.50
N MET A 463 -15.97 -22.50 1.68
CA MET A 463 -15.65 -21.17 1.15
C MET A 463 -16.73 -20.63 0.21
N ALA A 464 -17.28 -21.48 -0.67
CA ALA A 464 -18.37 -21.09 -1.57
C ALA A 464 -19.64 -20.71 -0.77
N TYR A 465 -20.00 -21.50 0.25
CA TYR A 465 -21.09 -21.15 1.16
C TYR A 465 -20.83 -19.84 1.91
N GLY A 466 -19.61 -19.66 2.42
CA GLY A 466 -19.20 -18.43 3.09
C GLY A 466 -19.35 -17.19 2.19
N ALA A 467 -18.97 -17.30 0.92
CA ALA A 467 -19.13 -16.23 -0.06
C ALA A 467 -20.61 -15.91 -0.33
N ILE A 468 -21.45 -16.94 -0.53
CA ILE A 468 -22.90 -16.78 -0.75
C ILE A 468 -23.56 -16.09 0.45
N TRP A 469 -23.28 -16.57 1.67
CA TRP A 469 -23.85 -15.99 2.89
C TRP A 469 -23.32 -14.58 3.15
N GLY A 470 -22.02 -14.35 2.97
CA GLY A 470 -21.41 -13.02 3.11
C GLY A 470 -22.06 -12.00 2.18
N GLU A 471 -22.36 -12.39 0.93
CA GLU A 471 -23.04 -11.53 -0.02
C GLU A 471 -24.52 -11.30 0.29
N LEU A 472 -25.21 -12.32 0.80
CA LEU A 472 -26.59 -12.17 1.27
C LEU A 472 -26.67 -11.17 2.43
N PHE A 473 -25.78 -11.30 3.42
CA PHE A 473 -25.69 -10.35 4.54
C PHE A 473 -25.32 -8.95 4.06
N SER A 474 -24.35 -8.84 3.16
CA SER A 474 -23.96 -7.57 2.52
C SER A 474 -25.15 -6.88 1.84
N CYS A 475 -25.97 -7.65 1.09
CA CYS A 475 -27.19 -7.14 0.46
C CYS A 475 -28.21 -6.66 1.50
N ILE A 476 -28.48 -7.47 2.54
CA ILE A 476 -29.42 -7.10 3.62
C ILE A 476 -28.95 -5.85 4.35
N THR A 477 -27.66 -5.75 4.71
CA THR A 477 -27.08 -4.59 5.37
C THR A 477 -27.18 -3.34 4.49
N MET A 478 -26.92 -3.45 3.19
CA MET A 478 -27.04 -2.32 2.26
C MET A 478 -28.49 -1.89 2.10
N VAL A 479 -29.42 -2.82 1.88
CA VAL A 479 -30.86 -2.54 1.79
C VAL A 479 -31.34 -1.88 3.08
N GLY A 480 -30.94 -2.41 4.24
CA GLY A 480 -31.21 -1.83 5.55
C GLY A 480 -30.64 -0.42 5.71
N ALA A 481 -29.39 -0.17 5.30
CA ALA A 481 -28.79 1.15 5.31
C ALA A 481 -29.52 2.13 4.38
N ALA A 482 -29.89 1.70 3.17
CA ALA A 482 -30.68 2.48 2.23
C ALA A 482 -32.06 2.83 2.83
N PHE A 483 -32.73 1.85 3.45
CA PHE A 483 -34.00 2.06 4.15
C PHE A 483 -33.85 2.96 5.37
N LEU A 484 -32.80 2.86 6.18
CA LEU A 484 -32.57 3.76 7.33
C LEU A 484 -32.35 5.20 6.86
N VAL A 485 -31.58 5.38 5.79
CA VAL A 485 -31.38 6.68 5.14
C VAL A 485 -32.69 7.22 4.54
N GLN A 486 -33.59 6.34 4.06
CA GLN A 486 -34.91 6.72 3.53
C GLN A 486 -36.02 6.88 4.57
N ALA A 487 -36.02 6.10 5.63
CA ALA A 487 -37.01 6.18 6.71
C ALA A 487 -36.88 7.54 7.41
N GLY A 488 -35.67 8.10 7.43
CA GLY A 488 -35.44 9.51 7.77
C GLY A 488 -35.97 10.53 6.74
N ARG A 489 -36.27 10.11 5.49
CA ARG A 489 -36.80 10.95 4.39
C ARG A 489 -38.32 10.84 4.19
N GLY A 490 -38.96 9.76 4.63
CA GLY A 490 -40.37 9.45 4.34
C GLY A 490 -41.37 10.44 4.95
N GLU A 491 -42.16 11.08 4.09
CA GLU A 491 -43.10 12.15 4.44
C GLU A 491 -44.55 11.67 4.70
N GLN A 492 -44.89 10.37 4.79
CA GLN A 492 -46.33 10.06 4.74
C GLN A 492 -46.98 8.94 5.56
N ILE A 493 -46.29 8.18 6.42
CA ILE A 493 -47.01 7.26 7.31
C ILE A 493 -46.34 7.23 8.70
N SER A 494 -46.97 7.89 9.68
CA SER A 494 -46.70 7.87 11.13
C SER A 494 -45.68 8.90 11.73
N PRO A 495 -45.94 9.45 12.94
CA PRO A 495 -45.31 10.67 13.44
C PRO A 495 -43.98 10.36 14.16
N ASN A 496 -42.96 11.19 13.89
CA ASN A 496 -41.70 11.31 14.66
C ASN A 496 -40.53 10.33 14.42
N PRO A 497 -40.04 10.22 13.17
CA PRO A 497 -38.59 10.10 12.94
C PRO A 497 -37.98 11.24 12.11
N ARG A 498 -38.75 12.27 11.74
CA ARG A 498 -38.28 13.47 11.00
C ARG A 498 -37.35 14.40 11.80
N ALA A 499 -37.03 14.08 13.04
CA ALA A 499 -36.31 15.00 13.91
C ALA A 499 -34.84 15.12 13.51
N SER A 500 -34.05 14.05 13.36
CA SER A 500 -32.58 14.21 13.46
C SER A 500 -31.95 15.09 12.36
N LEU A 501 -32.04 14.74 11.07
CA LEU A 501 -31.34 15.54 10.04
C LEU A 501 -32.01 16.90 9.79
N LYS A 502 -33.35 16.93 9.78
CA LYS A 502 -34.11 18.18 9.63
C LYS A 502 -33.86 19.08 10.84
N THR A 503 -33.72 18.56 12.05
CA THR A 503 -33.35 19.37 13.23
C THR A 503 -31.89 19.79 13.19
N THR A 504 -30.95 18.98 12.70
CA THR A 504 -29.56 19.42 12.54
C THR A 504 -29.45 20.56 11.52
N VAL A 505 -30.15 20.45 10.38
CA VAL A 505 -30.21 21.53 9.38
C VAL A 505 -30.99 22.73 9.92
N ARG A 506 -32.12 22.52 10.60
CA ARG A 506 -32.95 23.60 11.16
C ARG A 506 -32.28 24.28 12.36
N ARG A 507 -31.54 23.55 13.19
CA ARG A 507 -30.66 24.10 14.22
C ARG A 507 -29.53 24.87 13.55
N GLY A 508 -28.89 24.32 12.52
CA GLY A 508 -27.87 25.05 11.75
C GLY A 508 -28.39 26.34 11.13
N LEU A 509 -29.63 26.34 10.61
CA LEU A 509 -30.32 27.53 10.12
C LEU A 509 -30.64 28.51 11.25
N GLN A 510 -31.19 28.03 12.37
CA GLN A 510 -31.49 28.87 13.54
C GLN A 510 -30.23 29.48 14.17
N HIS A 511 -29.11 28.76 14.19
CA HIS A 511 -27.82 29.29 14.65
C HIS A 511 -27.21 30.25 13.63
N GLY A 512 -27.42 30.00 12.34
CA GLY A 512 -27.05 30.92 11.26
C GLY A 512 -27.80 32.25 11.39
N ASP A 513 -29.13 32.19 11.55
CA ASP A 513 -29.98 33.37 11.75
C ASP A 513 -29.56 34.12 13.02
N ALA A 514 -29.30 33.40 14.12
CA ALA A 514 -28.81 34.01 15.35
C ALA A 514 -27.44 34.67 15.17
N ALA A 515 -26.52 34.08 14.42
CA ALA A 515 -25.20 34.65 14.14
C ALA A 515 -25.30 35.89 13.24
N THR A 516 -26.18 35.89 12.23
CA THR A 516 -26.44 37.08 11.40
C THR A 516 -27.15 38.17 12.19
N GLU A 517 -28.10 37.83 13.06
CA GLU A 517 -28.73 38.77 13.99
C GLU A 517 -27.70 39.37 14.95
N LEU A 518 -26.80 38.56 15.51
CA LEU A 518 -25.72 39.03 16.37
C LEU A 518 -24.74 39.91 15.61
N CYS A 519 -24.37 39.56 14.37
CA CYS A 519 -23.47 40.37 13.56
C CYS A 519 -24.11 41.72 13.19
N ALA A 520 -25.40 41.72 12.81
CA ALA A 520 -26.17 42.93 12.57
C ALA A 520 -26.29 43.79 13.84
N ALA A 521 -26.59 43.18 14.99
CA ALA A 521 -26.65 43.86 16.28
C ALA A 521 -25.28 44.44 16.69
N THR A 522 -24.19 43.73 16.40
CA THR A 522 -22.82 44.20 16.68
C THR A 522 -22.44 45.38 15.77
N SER A 523 -22.81 45.34 14.48
CA SER A 523 -22.64 46.47 13.58
C SER A 523 -23.47 47.68 14.00
N LEU A 524 -24.70 47.46 14.47
CA LEU A 524 -25.58 48.53 14.95
C LEU A 524 -25.02 49.14 16.25
N LEU A 525 -24.49 48.32 17.15
CA LEU A 525 -23.77 48.77 18.34
C LEU A 525 -22.55 49.62 18.01
N ARG A 526 -21.74 49.21 17.02
CA ARG A 526 -20.60 50.03 16.55
C ARG A 526 -21.07 51.38 16.02
N LEU A 527 -22.11 51.39 15.19
CA LEU A 527 -22.69 52.62 14.65
C LEU A 527 -23.21 53.55 15.77
N THR A 528 -23.82 53.00 16.81
CA THR A 528 -24.25 53.80 17.97
C THR A 528 -23.08 54.29 18.83
N CYS A 529 -22.01 53.51 18.98
CA CYS A 529 -20.81 53.94 19.70
C CYS A 529 -20.09 55.06 18.95
N ASP A 530 -19.95 54.94 17.63
CA ASP A 530 -19.34 55.98 16.79
C ASP A 530 -20.14 57.28 16.87
N ALA A 531 -21.47 57.21 16.79
CA ALA A 531 -22.33 58.40 16.93
C ALA A 531 -22.25 59.06 18.32
N VAL A 532 -22.03 58.28 19.39
CA VAL A 532 -21.85 58.82 20.75
C VAL A 532 -20.50 59.52 20.88
N LEU A 533 -19.43 58.96 20.29
CA LEU A 533 -18.11 59.60 20.30
C LEU A 533 -18.12 60.93 19.52
N GLU A 534 -18.79 60.98 18.37
CA GLU A 534 -18.95 62.20 17.58
C GLU A 534 -19.74 63.29 18.34
N LEU A 535 -20.74 62.89 19.13
CA LEU A 535 -21.49 63.81 19.98
C LEU A 535 -20.65 64.35 21.14
N ASP A 536 -19.78 63.52 21.73
CA ASP A 536 -18.90 63.93 22.83
C ASP A 536 -17.83 64.93 22.33
N GLU A 537 -17.27 64.72 21.14
CA GLU A 537 -16.39 65.71 20.48
C GLU A 537 -17.12 67.04 20.19
N ALA A 538 -18.38 66.98 19.74
CA ALA A 538 -19.20 68.18 19.52
C ALA A 538 -19.49 68.94 20.83
N ILE A 539 -19.76 68.25 21.94
CA ILE A 539 -19.97 68.88 23.24
C ILE A 539 -18.66 69.47 23.77
N ALA A 540 -17.54 68.75 23.66
CA ALA A 540 -16.24 69.21 24.10
C ALA A 540 -15.82 70.51 23.37
N SER A 541 -15.99 70.56 22.05
CA SER A 541 -15.72 71.76 21.26
C SER A 541 -16.64 72.94 21.64
N HIS A 542 -17.90 72.68 21.98
CA HIS A 542 -18.83 73.72 22.46
C HIS A 542 -18.41 74.27 23.84
N VAL A 543 -17.95 73.42 24.74
CA VAL A 543 -17.45 73.81 26.07
C VAL A 543 -16.17 74.62 25.97
N GLU A 544 -15.27 74.30 25.03
CA GLU A 544 -14.09 75.12 24.76
C GLU A 544 -14.44 76.50 24.21
N LEU A 545 -15.45 76.58 23.33
CA LEU A 545 -15.98 77.84 22.81
C LEU A 545 -16.59 78.72 23.90
N ASP A 546 -17.33 78.13 24.85
CA ASP A 546 -17.87 78.87 25.99
C ASP A 546 -16.76 79.28 26.97
N ARG A 547 -15.75 78.43 27.22
CA ARG A 547 -14.57 78.82 28.01
C ARG A 547 -13.79 79.96 27.36
N SER A 548 -13.70 79.99 26.03
CA SER A 548 -13.09 81.07 25.27
C SER A 548 -13.84 82.39 25.48
N LYS A 549 -15.17 82.38 25.30
CA LYS A 549 -16.02 83.57 25.56
C LYS A 549 -15.89 84.11 26.99
N TYR A 550 -15.80 83.23 27.99
CA TYR A 550 -15.60 83.67 29.37
C TYR A 550 -14.20 84.22 29.64
N ARG A 551 -13.19 83.78 28.87
CA ARG A 551 -11.82 84.27 29.01
C ARG A 551 -11.64 85.68 28.45
N ASP A 552 -12.45 86.08 27.46
CA ASP A 552 -12.42 87.42 26.86
C ASP A 552 -13.23 88.48 27.66
N CYS A 553 -13.99 88.06 28.69
CA CYS A 553 -14.77 88.96 29.55
C CYS A 553 -14.08 89.29 30.90
N CYS A 554 -12.91 88.72 31.19
CA CYS A 554 -12.04 89.10 32.31
C CYS A 554 -10.81 89.81 31.76
#